data_AF-A0A7L3IWL9-F1
#
_entry.id   AF-A0A7L3IWL9-F1
#
_cell.length_a   1.000
_cell.length_b   1.000
_cell.length_c   1.000
_cell.angle_alpha   90.00
_cell.angle_beta   90.00
_cell.angle_gamma   90.00
#
_symmetry.space_group_name_H-M   'P 1'
#
loop_
_entity.id
_entity.type
_entity.pdbx_description
1 polymer ?
#
loop_
_entity_poly.entity_id
_entity_poly.type
_entity_poly.pdbx_seq_one_letter_code
_entity_poly.pdbx_strand_id
1 'polypeptide(L)'
;KQDCVNQGAELSMPGDQDELDFLNKIVRKSSSYFWIGLSIASAGKGWTWLNGSQLDQSRPWDEGRACGVLRGDRISSDSCSSGLQWICQKEATQL
;
A
#
# COMPACT_ATOMS: atom_id res chain seq x y z
N LYS A 1 -0.88 9.75 -2.06
CA LYS A 1 0.60 9.95 -1.92
C LYS A 1 0.95 11.33 -1.36
N GLN A 2 0.65 12.42 -2.06
CA GLN A 2 1.02 13.78 -1.62
C GLN A 2 0.41 14.16 -0.26
N ASP A 3 -0.82 13.71 0.01
CA ASP A 3 -1.50 14.00 1.29
C ASP A 3 -0.74 13.46 2.50
N CYS A 4 -0.16 12.25 2.41
CA CYS A 4 0.67 11.70 3.48
C CYS A 4 1.95 12.54 3.66
N VAL A 5 2.61 12.88 2.56
CA VAL A 5 3.84 13.69 2.60
C VAL A 5 3.59 15.05 3.25
N ASN A 6 2.46 15.69 2.95
CA ASN A 6 2.06 16.97 3.55
C ASN A 6 1.83 16.88 5.06
N GLN A 7 1.61 15.68 5.60
CA GLN A 7 1.43 15.39 7.03
C GLN A 7 2.72 14.87 7.69
N GLY A 8 3.87 14.95 7.01
CA GLY A 8 5.13 14.38 7.50
C GLY A 8 5.10 12.86 7.61
N ALA A 9 4.30 12.21 6.76
CA ALA A 9 4.06 10.79 6.73
C ALA A 9 4.33 10.22 5.32
N GLU A 10 4.27 8.90 5.19
CA GLU A 10 4.34 8.21 3.91
C GLU A 10 3.15 7.27 3.74
N LEU A 11 2.99 6.67 2.56
CA LEU A 11 1.98 5.62 2.41
C LEU A 11 2.39 4.39 3.19
N SER A 12 1.41 3.72 3.78
CA SER A 12 1.69 2.54 4.60
C SER A 12 2.36 1.42 3.80
N MET A 13 3.39 0.82 4.38
CA MET A 13 4.14 -0.30 3.82
C MET A 13 4.11 -1.45 4.84
N PRO A 14 2.98 -2.15 4.99
CA PRO A 14 2.88 -3.23 5.95
C PRO A 14 3.94 -4.30 5.64
N GLY A 15 4.89 -4.46 6.55
CA GLY A 15 6.08 -5.29 6.41
C GLY A 15 5.84 -6.77 6.69
N ASP A 16 4.75 -7.10 7.38
CA ASP A 16 4.36 -8.46 7.75
C ASP A 16 2.83 -8.64 7.86
N GLN A 17 2.41 -9.86 8.20
CA GLN A 17 1.00 -10.21 8.33
C GLN A 17 0.35 -9.55 9.56
N ASP A 18 1.10 -9.31 10.63
CA ASP A 18 0.57 -8.70 11.85
C ASP A 18 0.19 -7.24 11.60
N GLU A 19 1.01 -6.51 10.84
CA GLU A 19 0.71 -5.16 10.38
C GLU A 19 -0.49 -5.12 9.42
N LEU A 20 -0.60 -6.07 8.48
CA LEU A 20 -1.79 -6.19 7.61
C LEU A 20 -3.07 -6.42 8.42
N ASP A 21 -3.02 -7.33 9.39
CA ASP A 21 -4.15 -7.65 10.26
C ASP A 21 -4.53 -6.45 11.14
N PHE A 22 -3.54 -5.71 11.64
CA PHE A 22 -3.73 -4.47 12.38
C PHE A 22 -4.43 -3.40 11.53
N LEU A 23 -3.95 -3.16 10.31
CA LEU A 23 -4.57 -2.21 9.39
C LEU A 23 -6.02 -2.60 9.07
N ASN A 24 -6.29 -3.88 8.81
CA ASN A 24 -7.64 -4.38 8.57
C ASN A 24 -8.58 -4.12 9.77
N LYS A 25 -8.09 -4.31 11.00
CA LYS A 25 -8.84 -4.02 12.24
C LYS A 25 -9.14 -2.52 12.44
N ILE A 26 -8.27 -1.63 11.97
CA ILE A 26 -8.48 -0.17 12.04
C ILE A 26 -9.49 0.28 11.00
N VAL A 27 -9.31 -0.17 9.76
CA VAL A 27 -10.09 0.29 8.61
C VAL A 27 -11.56 -0.12 8.74
N ARG A 28 -11.86 -1.28 9.37
CA ARG A 28 -13.22 -1.79 9.69
C ARG A 28 -14.22 -1.79 8.53
N LYS A 29 -13.74 -1.62 7.30
CA LYS A 29 -14.52 -1.55 6.06
C LYS A 29 -13.92 -2.54 5.06
N SER A 30 -14.22 -3.82 5.27
CA SER A 30 -13.63 -4.94 4.51
C SER A 30 -13.85 -4.87 2.99
N SER A 31 -14.85 -4.11 2.53
CA SER A 31 -15.14 -3.91 1.11
C SER A 31 -14.48 -2.67 0.49
N SER A 32 -13.87 -1.80 1.29
CA SER A 32 -13.22 -0.57 0.82
C SER A 32 -11.77 -0.86 0.43
N TYR A 33 -11.29 -0.13 -0.57
CA TYR A 33 -9.93 -0.23 -1.08
C TYR A 33 -9.15 1.00 -0.62
N PHE A 34 -7.96 0.77 -0.10
CA PHE A 34 -7.09 1.83 0.36
C PHE A 34 -5.74 1.72 -0.30
N TRP A 35 -5.24 2.83 -0.82
CA TRP A 35 -3.90 2.88 -1.35
C TRP A 35 -2.85 2.69 -0.26
N ILE A 36 -1.85 1.87 -0.59
CA ILE A 36 -0.64 1.62 0.21
C ILE A 36 0.61 1.94 -0.60
N GLY A 37 1.77 1.93 0.03
CA GLY A 37 3.07 2.28 -0.54
C GLY A 37 3.66 1.22 -1.47
N LEU A 38 2.82 0.53 -2.24
CA LEU A 38 3.20 -0.57 -3.12
C LEU A 38 2.91 -0.19 -4.57
N SER A 39 3.86 -0.43 -5.46
CA SER A 39 3.66 -0.21 -6.90
C SER A 39 4.56 -1.11 -7.74
N ILE A 40 4.27 -1.24 -9.02
CA ILE A 40 5.16 -1.91 -9.96
C ILE A 40 6.08 -0.86 -10.54
N ALA A 41 7.38 -1.07 -10.37
CA ALA A 41 8.37 -0.18 -10.95
C ALA A 41 8.23 -0.16 -12.49
N SER A 42 8.35 1.02 -13.09
CA SER A 42 8.26 1.22 -14.55
C SER A 42 9.25 0.37 -15.35
N ALA A 43 10.31 -0.15 -14.72
CA ALA A 43 11.26 -1.09 -15.32
C ALA A 43 10.79 -2.56 -15.33
N GLY A 44 9.53 -2.86 -14.97
CA GLY A 44 8.97 -4.22 -15.04
C GLY A 44 9.53 -5.19 -14.00
N LYS A 45 10.16 -4.70 -12.92
CA LYS A 45 10.85 -5.52 -11.90
C LYS A 45 9.91 -6.11 -10.83
N GLY A 46 8.61 -6.15 -11.08
CA GLY A 46 7.60 -6.62 -10.14
C GLY A 46 7.27 -5.61 -9.03
N TRP A 47 6.57 -6.10 -8.01
CA TRP A 47 6.08 -5.31 -6.88
C TRP A 47 7.21 -4.72 -6.04
N THR A 48 7.16 -3.41 -5.82
CA THR A 48 8.18 -2.65 -5.10
C THR A 48 7.52 -1.71 -4.09
N TRP A 49 8.00 -1.76 -2.84
CA TRP A 49 7.63 -0.86 -1.76
C TRP A 49 8.33 0.51 -1.91
N LEU A 50 7.89 1.54 -1.18
CA LEU A 50 8.50 2.89 -1.28
C LEU A 50 9.99 2.91 -0.88
N ASN A 51 10.40 2.03 0.02
CA ASN A 51 11.81 1.88 0.43
C ASN A 51 12.67 1.08 -0.59
N GLY A 52 12.08 0.63 -1.70
CA GLY A 52 12.77 -0.12 -2.74
C GLY A 52 12.84 -1.63 -2.52
N SER A 53 12.36 -2.14 -1.37
CA SER A 53 12.26 -3.59 -1.16
C SER A 53 11.17 -4.18 -2.06
N GLN A 54 11.31 -5.46 -2.39
CA GLN A 54 10.38 -6.15 -3.27
C GLN A 54 9.39 -6.99 -2.46
N LEU A 55 8.11 -6.89 -2.81
CA LEU A 55 7.12 -7.89 -2.40
C LEU A 55 7.27 -9.09 -3.33
N ASP A 56 7.12 -10.30 -2.78
CA ASP A 56 7.24 -11.57 -3.51
C ASP A 56 6.72 -11.47 -4.96
N GLN A 57 7.64 -11.64 -5.92
CA GLN A 57 7.41 -11.50 -7.35
C GLN A 57 6.39 -12.52 -7.89
N SER A 58 6.04 -13.54 -7.09
CA SER A 58 5.04 -14.55 -7.45
C SER A 58 3.60 -14.01 -7.51
N ARG A 59 3.32 -12.83 -6.91
CA ARG A 59 1.97 -12.27 -6.93
C ARG A 59 1.62 -11.71 -8.31
N PRO A 60 0.61 -12.27 -9.00
CA PRO A 60 0.24 -11.81 -10.33
C PRO A 60 -0.26 -10.36 -10.29
N TRP A 61 0.00 -9.63 -11.37
CA TRP A 61 -0.52 -8.29 -11.60
C TRP A 61 -0.97 -8.16 -13.05
N ASP A 62 -1.92 -7.26 -13.28
CA ASP A 62 -2.38 -6.92 -14.62
C ASP A 62 -1.65 -5.67 -15.12
N GLU A 63 -1.23 -5.67 -16.39
CA GLU A 63 -0.78 -4.45 -17.05
C GLU A 63 -1.92 -3.41 -17.02
N GLY A 64 -1.69 -2.29 -16.33
CA GLY A 64 -2.70 -1.24 -16.08
C GLY A 64 -3.18 -1.13 -14.63
N ARG A 65 -2.92 -2.14 -13.78
CA ARG A 65 -3.14 -2.09 -12.32
C ARG A 65 -1.80 -2.10 -11.58
N ALA A 66 -1.05 -1.01 -11.73
CA ALA A 66 0.33 -0.91 -11.26
C ALA A 66 0.47 -0.38 -9.81
N CYS A 67 -0.62 0.00 -9.14
CA CYS A 67 -0.58 0.50 -7.77
C CYS A 67 -1.27 -0.50 -6.83
N GLY A 68 -0.65 -0.74 -5.68
CA GLY A 68 -1.13 -1.68 -4.69
C GLY A 68 -2.16 -1.06 -3.75
N VAL A 69 -3.18 -1.85 -3.42
CA VAL A 69 -4.26 -1.49 -2.50
C VAL A 69 -4.41 -2.55 -1.42
N LEU A 70 -4.82 -2.11 -0.23
CA LEU A 70 -5.33 -2.97 0.81
C LEU A 70 -6.85 -3.11 0.64
N ARG A 71 -7.33 -4.36 0.59
CA ARG A 71 -8.76 -4.72 0.58
C ARG A 71 -9.00 -5.78 1.65
N GLY A 72 -9.52 -5.35 2.80
CA GLY A 72 -9.58 -6.20 3.99
C GLY A 72 -8.17 -6.54 4.48
N ASP A 73 -7.88 -7.84 4.63
CA ASP A 73 -6.58 -8.41 5.03
C ASP A 73 -5.67 -8.76 3.84
N ARG A 74 -6.02 -8.31 2.62
CA ARG A 74 -5.32 -8.71 1.40
C ARG A 74 -4.77 -7.52 0.63
N ILE A 75 -3.55 -7.70 0.14
CA ILE A 75 -2.95 -6.85 -0.88
C ILE A 75 -3.54 -7.23 -2.24
N SER A 76 -3.99 -6.23 -2.99
CA SER A 76 -4.48 -6.34 -4.37
C SER A 76 -3.92 -5.17 -5.19
N SER A 77 -4.38 -5.03 -6.44
CA SER A 77 -3.93 -4.00 -7.36
C SER A 77 -5.10 -3.24 -7.97
N ASP A 78 -4.88 -1.95 -8.26
CA ASP A 78 -5.84 -1.09 -8.95
C ASP A 78 -5.10 -0.10 -9.86
N SER A 79 -5.82 0.56 -10.75
CA SER A 79 -5.30 1.65 -11.57
C SER A 79 -4.86 2.80 -10.68
N CYS A 80 -3.62 3.27 -10.83
CA CYS A 80 -3.06 4.37 -10.04
C CYS A 80 -3.88 5.68 -10.11
N SER A 81 -4.77 5.82 -11.09
CA SER A 81 -5.69 6.95 -11.24
C SER A 81 -7.04 6.79 -10.53
N SER A 82 -7.31 5.64 -9.89
CA SER A 82 -8.56 5.39 -9.17
C SER A 82 -8.71 6.32 -7.96
N GLY A 83 -9.91 6.86 -7.79
CA GLY A 83 -10.25 7.82 -6.72
C GLY A 83 -10.46 7.15 -5.35
N LEU A 84 -9.45 6.46 -4.84
CA LEU A 84 -9.49 5.76 -3.54
C LEU A 84 -8.86 6.60 -2.42
N GLN A 85 -9.18 6.23 -1.17
CA GLN A 85 -8.55 6.81 0.03
C GLN A 85 -7.16 6.20 0.26
N TRP A 86 -6.33 6.86 1.08
CA TRP A 86 -4.96 6.43 1.38
C TRP A 86 -4.81 6.07 2.86
N ILE A 87 -3.99 5.08 3.17
CA ILE A 87 -3.50 4.84 4.54
C ILE A 87 -2.09 5.40 4.64
N CYS A 88 -1.88 6.33 5.56
CA CYS A 88 -0.57 6.91 5.83
C CYS A 88 0.05 6.27 7.08
N GLN A 89 1.37 6.10 7.08
CA GLN A 89 2.16 5.69 8.25
C GLN A 89 3.23 6.74 8.56
N LYS A 90 3.60 6.85 9.83
CA LYS A 90 4.72 7.65 10.31
C LYS A 90 5.29 7.00 11.56
N GLU A 91 6.57 7.24 11.80
CA GLU A 91 7.22 6.80 13.02
C GLU A 91 6.58 7.43 14.25
N ALA A 92 6.43 6.62 15.31
CA ALA A 92 6.03 7.14 16.60
C ALA A 92 7.17 8.01 17.14
N THR A 93 6.90 9.30 17.38
CA THR A 93 7.88 10.18 18.00
C THR A 93 8.06 9.73 19.46
N GLN A 94 9.26 9.29 19.85
CA GLN A 94 9.60 9.24 21.28
C GLN A 94 9.68 10.69 21.76
N LEU A 95 8.75 11.07 22.65
CA LEU A 95 8.76 12.33 23.38
C LEU A 95 9.85 12.32 24.45
#